data_AF-A0A528IR86-F1
#
_entry.id   AF-A0A528IR86-F1
#
_cell.length_a   1.000
_cell.length_b   1.000
_cell.length_c   1.000
_cell.angle_alpha   90.00
_cell.angle_beta   90.00
_cell.angle_gamma   90.00
#
_symmetry.space_group_name_H-M   'P 1'
#
loop_
_entity.id
_entity.type
_entity.pdbx_description
1 polymer ?
#
loop_
_entity_poly.entity_id
_entity_poly.type
_entity_poly.pdbx_seq_one_letter_code
_entity_poly.pdbx_strand_id
1 'polypeptide(L)'
;DHDKGKSHSSGKLLFAARVIPYRGSWLDIEFDSKDVVHARIDRRRKIPVSSLLMALGMDGEEILSTFYNKITYKRAGDHWRIPFNVERFRGLKAVGDLVDAD
;
A
#
# COMPACT_ATOMS: atom_id res chain seq x y z
N ASP A 1 14.80 -13.26 -8.03
CA ASP A 1 14.60 -13.81 -9.37
C ASP A 1 13.10 -14.01 -9.54
N HIS A 2 12.47 -13.26 -10.44
CA HIS A 2 11.01 -13.24 -10.59
C HIS A 2 10.69 -13.95 -11.90
N ASP A 3 9.84 -14.99 -11.86
CA ASP A 3 9.29 -15.60 -13.07
C ASP A 3 8.65 -14.50 -13.88
N LYS A 4 9.25 -14.18 -15.04
CA LYS A 4 8.92 -13.07 -15.96
C LYS A 4 7.40 -12.94 -16.15
N GLY A 5 6.76 -12.28 -15.20
CA GLY A 5 5.31 -12.30 -15.02
C GLY A 5 4.63 -11.52 -16.14
N LYS A 6 3.33 -11.27 -15.98
CA LYS A 6 2.63 -10.40 -16.92
C LYS A 6 3.26 -9.00 -16.86
N SER A 7 3.90 -8.60 -17.95
CA SER A 7 4.39 -7.25 -18.14
C SER A 7 3.28 -6.37 -18.71
N HIS A 8 3.19 -5.15 -18.21
CA HIS A 8 2.42 -4.11 -18.89
C HIS A 8 3.20 -3.64 -20.13
N SER A 9 2.51 -3.04 -21.12
CA SER A 9 3.13 -2.49 -22.34
C SER A 9 4.22 -1.45 -22.05
N SER A 10 4.22 -0.86 -20.86
CA SER A 10 5.26 0.06 -20.37
C SER A 10 6.53 -0.65 -19.86
N GLY A 11 6.61 -1.98 -19.92
CA GLY A 11 7.71 -2.76 -19.35
C GLY A 11 7.63 -2.94 -17.83
N LYS A 12 6.63 -2.34 -17.18
CA LYS A 12 6.40 -2.49 -15.74
C LYS A 12 5.99 -3.92 -15.40
N LEU A 13 6.66 -4.51 -14.42
CA LEU A 13 6.31 -5.81 -13.86
C LEU A 13 5.06 -5.68 -13.00
N LEU A 14 4.06 -6.54 -13.25
CA LEU A 14 2.86 -6.63 -12.44
C LEU A 14 2.97 -7.83 -11.50
N PHE A 15 2.99 -7.56 -10.20
CA PHE A 15 3.02 -8.59 -9.19
C PHE A 15 1.61 -9.13 -8.93
N ALA A 16 1.54 -10.44 -8.63
CA ALA A 16 0.30 -11.10 -8.25
C ALA A 16 0.59 -12.21 -7.25
N ALA A 17 -0.38 -12.48 -6.39
CA ALA A 17 -0.41 -13.60 -5.47
C ALA A 17 -1.70 -14.40 -5.70
N ARG A 18 -1.62 -15.72 -5.56
CA ARG A 18 -2.79 -16.60 -5.71
C ARG A 18 -2.81 -17.61 -4.58
N VAL A 19 -3.96 -17.72 -3.94
CA VAL A 19 -4.27 -18.75 -2.95
C VAL A 19 -5.16 -19.80 -3.62
N ILE A 20 -4.65 -21.03 -3.71
CA ILE A 20 -5.34 -22.18 -4.29
C ILE A 20 -5.67 -23.14 -3.15
N PRO A 21 -6.92 -23.21 -2.70
CA PRO A 21 -7.30 -24.18 -1.68
C PRO A 21 -7.47 -25.58 -2.26
N TYR A 22 -7.35 -26.61 -1.42
CA TYR A 22 -7.70 -27.98 -1.80
C TYR A 22 -9.19 -28.14 -2.15
N ARG A 23 -10.06 -27.43 -1.42
CA ARG A 23 -11.50 -27.29 -1.71
C ARG A 23 -11.94 -25.85 -1.45
N GLY A 24 -12.82 -25.34 -2.31
CA GLY A 24 -13.37 -23.99 -2.20
C GLY A 24 -12.86 -23.06 -3.30
N SER A 25 -13.17 -21.78 -3.11
CA SER A 25 -12.90 -20.74 -4.11
C SER A 25 -11.44 -20.33 -4.16
N TRP A 26 -10.95 -20.05 -5.37
CA TRP A 26 -9.61 -19.50 -5.56
C TRP A 26 -9.62 -18.01 -5.23
N LEU A 27 -8.56 -17.51 -4.59
CA LEU A 27 -8.37 -16.09 -4.33
C LEU A 27 -7.13 -15.60 -5.08
N ASP A 28 -7.34 -14.63 -5.95
CA ASP A 28 -6.30 -13.93 -6.70
C ASP A 28 -6.16 -12.50 -6.16
N ILE A 29 -4.93 -12.06 -5.91
CA ILE A 29 -4.58 -10.68 -5.58
C ILE A 29 -3.58 -10.20 -6.62
N GLU A 30 -3.82 -9.05 -7.25
CA GLU A 30 -2.96 -8.54 -8.32
C GLU A 30 -2.87 -7.02 -8.35
N PHE A 31 -1.70 -6.54 -8.75
CA PHE A 31 -1.49 -5.13 -9.08
C PHE A 31 -1.93 -4.83 -10.52
N ASP A 32 -2.50 -3.64 -10.73
CA ASP A 32 -2.69 -3.09 -12.06
C ASP A 32 -1.51 -2.21 -12.50
N SER A 33 -1.60 -1.62 -13.68
CA SER A 33 -0.55 -0.74 -14.21
C SER A 33 -0.38 0.56 -13.41
N LYS A 34 -1.39 0.94 -12.62
CA LYS A 34 -1.44 2.14 -11.78
C LYS A 34 -1.09 1.87 -10.31
N ASP A 35 -0.53 0.69 -10.00
CA ASP A 35 -0.22 0.23 -8.63
C ASP A 35 -1.43 0.04 -7.72
N VAL A 36 -2.63 -0.08 -8.28
CA VAL A 36 -3.83 -0.37 -7.50
C VAL A 36 -3.99 -1.87 -7.32
N VAL A 37 -4.13 -2.29 -6.06
CA VAL A 37 -4.30 -3.70 -5.71
C VAL A 37 -5.76 -4.12 -5.81
N HIS A 38 -5.99 -5.20 -6.55
CA HIS A 38 -7.30 -5.80 -6.76
C HIS A 38 -7.34 -7.24 -6.26
N ALA A 39 -8.51 -7.66 -5.80
CA ALA A 39 -8.82 -9.06 -5.52
C ALA A 39 -9.78 -9.63 -6.58
N ARG A 40 -9.70 -10.93 -6.82
CA ARG A 40 -10.68 -11.71 -7.59
C ARG A 40 -10.94 -13.04 -6.89
N ILE A 41 -12.21 -13.39 -6.76
CA ILE A 41 -12.64 -14.69 -6.23
C ILE A 41 -13.14 -15.53 -7.42
N ASP A 42 -12.67 -16.76 -7.53
CA ASP A 42 -12.99 -17.68 -8.62
C ASP A 42 -12.77 -17.10 -10.02
N ARG A 43 -11.71 -16.29 -10.18
CA ARG A 43 -11.36 -15.63 -11.45
C ARG A 43 -12.50 -14.80 -12.05
N ARG A 44 -13.46 -14.34 -11.22
CA ARG A 44 -14.54 -13.44 -11.62
C ARG A 44 -14.03 -12.00 -11.79
N ARG A 45 -14.92 -11.01 -11.71
CA ARG A 45 -14.58 -9.59 -11.84
C ARG A 45 -13.57 -9.15 -10.77
N LYS A 46 -12.74 -8.17 -11.11
CA LYS A 46 -11.88 -7.46 -10.16
C LYS A 46 -12.73 -6.64 -9.20
N ILE A 47 -12.36 -6.69 -7.93
CA ILE A 47 -12.83 -5.77 -6.89
C ILE A 47 -11.62 -5.11 -6.23
N PRO A 48 -11.75 -3.89 -5.71
CA PRO A 48 -10.69 -3.31 -4.88
C PRO A 48 -10.36 -4.23 -3.71
N VAL A 49 -9.08 -4.41 -3.40
CA VAL A 49 -8.67 -5.28 -2.28
C VAL A 49 -9.24 -4.78 -0.94
N SER A 50 -9.42 -3.46 -0.80
CA SER A 50 -10.05 -2.85 0.37
C SER A 50 -11.48 -3.35 0.60
N SER A 51 -12.25 -3.62 -0.45
CA SER A 51 -13.59 -4.20 -0.31
C SER A 51 -13.56 -5.61 0.29
N LEU A 52 -12.56 -6.41 -0.04
CA LEU A 52 -12.36 -7.73 0.58
C LEU A 52 -11.99 -7.57 2.06
N LEU A 53 -11.07 -6.65 2.40
CA LEU A 53 -10.66 -6.41 3.78
C LEU A 53 -11.81 -5.90 4.66
N MET A 54 -12.65 -5.00 4.13
CA MET A 54 -13.86 -4.55 4.80
C MET A 54 -14.86 -5.68 5.02
N ALA A 55 -15.01 -6.59 4.04
CA ALA A 55 -15.85 -7.77 4.20
C ALA A 55 -15.31 -8.76 5.25
N LEU A 56 -14.00 -8.73 5.54
CA LEU A 56 -13.38 -9.48 6.63
C LEU A 56 -13.50 -8.79 7.99
N GLY A 57 -14.18 -7.64 8.06
CA GLY A 57 -14.48 -6.92 9.28
C GLY A 57 -13.53 -5.77 9.61
N MET A 58 -12.57 -5.45 8.74
CA MET A 58 -11.67 -4.32 8.96
C MET A 58 -12.33 -2.99 8.57
N ASP A 59 -12.18 -1.95 9.37
CA ASP A 59 -12.55 -0.61 8.97
C ASP A 59 -11.43 0.13 8.19
N GLY A 60 -11.70 1.35 7.75
CA GLY A 60 -10.72 2.14 7.01
C GLY A 60 -9.46 2.49 7.81
N GLU A 61 -9.59 2.71 9.11
CA GLU A 61 -8.45 3.04 9.98
C GLU A 61 -7.60 1.80 10.28
N GLU A 62 -8.24 0.66 10.51
CA GLU A 62 -7.57 -0.63 10.69
C GLU A 62 -6.79 -1.04 9.43
N ILE A 63 -7.39 -0.88 8.25
CA ILE A 63 -6.68 -1.14 6.98
C ILE A 63 -5.45 -0.23 6.88
N LEU A 64 -5.59 1.08 7.10
CA LEU A 64 -4.46 2.01 7.02
C LEU A 64 -3.38 1.69 8.05
N SER A 65 -3.75 1.41 9.29
CA SER A 65 -2.80 1.09 10.36
C SER A 65 -2.10 -0.26 10.19
N THR A 66 -2.73 -1.23 9.51
CA THR A 66 -2.13 -2.53 9.21
C THR A 66 -1.02 -2.42 8.17
N PHE A 67 -1.20 -1.57 7.14
CA PHE A 67 -0.29 -1.51 5.99
C PHE A 67 0.64 -0.28 5.96
N TYR A 68 0.39 0.75 6.79
CA TYR A 68 1.16 2.00 6.79
C TYR A 68 1.66 2.39 8.18
N ASN A 69 2.85 2.99 8.21
CA ASN A 69 3.37 3.65 9.40
C ASN A 69 2.69 5.02 9.59
N LYS A 70 2.31 5.34 10.84
CA LYS A 70 1.74 6.65 11.19
C LYS A 70 2.85 7.69 11.45
N ILE A 71 2.55 8.96 11.17
CA ILE A 71 3.39 10.11 11.55
C ILE A 71 2.53 11.03 12.40
N THR A 72 2.91 11.21 13.66
CA THR A 72 2.19 12.10 14.58
C THR A 72 2.70 13.52 14.45
N TYR A 73 1.82 14.43 14.07
CA TYR A 73 2.06 15.86 14.08
C TYR A 73 1.73 16.41 15.47
N LYS A 74 2.62 17.21 16.04
CA LYS A 74 2.39 17.91 17.30
C LYS A 74 2.39 19.42 17.03
N ARG A 75 1.41 20.13 17.59
CA ARG A 75 1.36 21.59 17.50
C ARG A 75 2.52 22.19 18.31
N ALA A 76 3.21 23.17 17.75
CA ALA A 76 4.30 23.92 18.37
C ALA A 76 4.10 25.41 18.07
N GLY A 77 3.35 26.11 18.92
CA GLY A 77 2.93 27.49 18.68
C GLY A 77 2.08 27.61 17.41
N ASP A 78 2.53 28.45 16.47
CA ASP A 78 1.88 28.64 15.17
C ASP A 78 2.28 27.59 14.12
N HIS A 79 3.23 26.72 14.45
CA HIS A 79 3.77 25.70 13.57
C HIS A 79 3.40 24.28 14.02
N TRP A 80 3.79 23.30 13.20
CA TRP A 80 3.67 21.88 13.49
C TRP A 80 5.05 21.24 13.46
N ARG A 81 5.32 20.33 14.39
CA ARG A 81 6.53 19.52 14.42
C ARG A 81 6.21 18.05 14.22
N ILE A 82 7.14 17.35 13.57
CA ILE A 82 7.09 15.91 13.33
C ILE A 82 8.37 15.26 13.85
N PRO A 83 8.34 13.99 14.26
CA PRO A 83 9.56 13.28 14.63
C PRO A 83 10.49 13.16 13.41
N PHE A 84 11.76 13.53 13.61
CA PHE A 84 12.79 13.39 12.59
C PHE A 84 13.15 11.91 12.35
N ASN A 85 13.27 11.51 11.08
CA ASN A 85 13.65 10.15 10.71
C ASN A 85 14.52 10.17 9.44
N VAL A 86 15.82 9.93 9.60
CA VAL A 86 16.82 9.97 8.52
C VAL A 86 16.47 9.04 7.35
N GLU A 87 15.96 7.84 7.63
CA GLU A 87 15.62 6.86 6.59
C GLU A 87 14.52 7.36 5.66
N ARG A 88 13.55 8.14 6.18
CA ARG A 88 12.48 8.73 5.36
C ARG A 88 12.96 9.86 4.47
N PHE A 89 13.98 10.60 4.89
CA PHE A 89 14.54 11.71 4.13
C PHE A 89 15.64 11.28 3.15
N ARG A 90 16.18 10.06 3.29
CA ARG A 90 17.23 9.55 2.40
C ARG A 90 16.75 9.52 0.95
N GLY A 91 17.46 10.22 0.08
CA GLY A 91 17.16 10.29 -1.35
C GLY A 91 16.02 11.25 -1.74
N LEU A 92 15.41 11.93 -0.77
CA LEU A 92 14.44 12.99 -1.04
C LEU A 92 15.14 14.35 -1.09
N LYS A 93 14.71 15.18 -2.04
CA LYS A 93 15.09 16.61 -2.04
C LYS A 93 14.16 17.33 -1.07
N ALA A 94 14.74 18.07 -0.12
CA ALA A 94 13.96 18.91 0.77
C ALA A 94 13.20 19.96 -0.05
N VAL A 95 11.90 20.10 0.23
CA VAL A 95 11.03 21.06 -0.47
C VAL A 95 11.09 22.45 0.18
N GLY A 96 11.65 22.53 1.39
CA GLY A 96 11.89 23.73 2.16
C GLY A 96 12.88 23.46 3.29
N ASP A 97 13.15 24.48 4.10
CA ASP A 97 14.13 24.39 5.18
C ASP A 97 13.68 23.43 6.28
N LEU A 98 14.61 22.61 6.77
CA LEU A 98 14.40 21.74 7.91
C LEU A 98 14.83 22.52 9.17
N VAL A 99 13.86 22.92 9.98
CA VAL A 99 14.09 23.71 11.19
C VAL A 99 13.99 22.78 12.40
N ASP A 100 14.98 22.87 13.29
CA ASP A 100 14.94 22.17 14.57
C ASP A 100 13.81 22.74 15.45
N ALA A 101 13.02 21.87 16.05
CA ALA A 101 11.79 22.22 16.76
C ALA A 101 11.89 22.01 18.28
N ASP A 102 13.10 21.75 18.78
CA ASP A 102 13.46 21.72 20.21
C ASP A 102 14.12 23.02 20.68
#